data_AF-A0A7C1A775-F1
#
_entry.id   AF-A0A7C1A775-F1
#
_cell.length_a   1.000
_cell.length_b   1.000
_cell.length_c   1.000
_cell.angle_alpha   90.00
_cell.angle_beta   90.00
_cell.angle_gamma   90.00
#
_symmetry.space_group_name_H-M   'P 1'
#
loop_
_entity.id
_entity.type
_entity.pdbx_description
1 polymer ?
#
loop_
_entity_poly.entity_id
_entity_poly.type
_entity_poly.pdbx_seq_one_letter_code
_entity_poly.pdbx_strand_id
1 'polypeptide(L)'
;MAFETKEQILEKILSEKKPVCPQCGEEMKLWEVPSIPVGDGLGWGVPYLFLCFNNDCPLYKKGWDDLKEHYAQQASYRCLCYPGTNKFELMPVFSSIGGRGQIIDEEIIAQQEVLKESIKKGFSLLATCYVEKDWVTVVRILLDATEPSRVRLKAAEMIGDLAELEAVEPIRNYKFGNKILQESVDKAVKKIHERYFTRECPFCAEIIKKRAKICKHCGKEVAGQ
;
A
#
# COMPACT_ATOMS: atom_id res chain seq x y z
N MET A 1 7.06 -22.07 -19.67
CA MET A 1 7.89 -20.90 -19.31
C MET A 1 7.39 -20.42 -17.95
N ALA A 2 8.24 -20.46 -16.92
CA ALA A 2 7.90 -19.85 -15.65
C ALA A 2 8.04 -18.34 -15.83
N PHE A 3 6.92 -17.61 -15.76
CA PHE A 3 6.97 -16.15 -15.71
C PHE A 3 7.38 -15.77 -14.29
N GLU A 4 8.60 -15.26 -14.12
CA GLU A 4 9.03 -14.71 -12.83
C GLU A 4 8.22 -13.44 -12.54
N THR A 5 7.70 -13.32 -11.32
CA THR A 5 7.01 -12.09 -10.92
C THR A 5 8.02 -10.96 -10.74
N LYS A 6 7.55 -9.72 -10.84
CA LYS A 6 8.37 -8.54 -10.56
C LYS A 6 9.05 -8.59 -9.18
N GLU A 7 8.41 -9.22 -8.20
CA GLU A 7 8.90 -9.38 -6.84
C GLU A 7 10.02 -10.43 -6.77
N GLN A 8 9.84 -11.57 -7.44
CA GLN A 8 10.88 -12.61 -7.52
C GLN A 8 12.15 -12.09 -8.19
N ILE A 9 12.00 -11.27 -9.24
CA ILE A 9 13.13 -10.62 -9.92
C ILE A 9 13.83 -9.63 -8.97
N LEU A 10 13.07 -8.86 -8.18
CA LEU A 10 13.64 -7.94 -7.20
C LEU A 10 14.47 -8.66 -6.14
N GLU A 11 13.93 -9.72 -5.54
CA GLU A 11 14.61 -10.53 -4.52
C GLU A 11 15.94 -11.08 -5.05
N LYS A 12 15.92 -11.58 -6.30
CA LYS A 12 17.13 -12.06 -6.97
C LYS A 12 18.16 -10.92 -7.14
N ILE A 13 17.75 -9.77 -7.63
CA ILE A 13 18.66 -8.62 -7.84
C ILE A 13 19.22 -8.09 -6.52
N LEU A 14 18.42 -8.07 -5.45
CA LEU A 14 18.88 -7.65 -4.12
C LEU A 14 19.92 -8.60 -3.52
N SER A 15 19.92 -9.87 -3.92
CA SER A 15 20.95 -10.84 -3.52
C SER A 15 22.25 -10.72 -4.34
N GLU A 16 22.22 -10.02 -5.47
CA GLU A 16 23.37 -9.78 -6.33
C GLU A 16 24.18 -8.57 -5.85
N LYS A 17 25.49 -8.57 -6.19
CA LYS A 17 26.34 -7.41 -5.89
C LYS A 17 25.98 -6.25 -6.80
N LYS A 18 25.76 -5.07 -6.22
CA LYS A 18 25.53 -3.84 -6.98
C LYS A 18 26.72 -3.51 -7.89
N PRO A 19 26.48 -3.17 -9.17
CA PRO A 19 27.54 -2.77 -10.07
C PRO A 19 28.09 -1.40 -9.70
N VAL A 20 29.34 -1.17 -10.08
CA VAL A 20 30.03 0.12 -9.91
C VAL A 20 30.03 0.84 -11.25
N CYS A 21 29.80 2.15 -11.24
CA CYS A 21 29.84 2.95 -12.45
C CYS A 21 31.26 2.96 -13.04
N PRO A 22 31.47 2.60 -14.32
CA PRO A 22 32.79 2.55 -14.93
C PRO A 22 33.43 3.93 -15.13
N GLN A 23 32.66 5.01 -14.97
CA GLN A 23 33.09 6.38 -15.26
C GLN A 23 33.50 7.16 -14.02
N CYS A 24 32.86 6.91 -12.87
CA CYS A 24 33.16 7.60 -11.61
C CYS A 24 33.53 6.68 -10.45
N GLY A 25 33.37 5.35 -10.58
CA GLY A 25 33.69 4.40 -9.52
C GLY A 25 32.68 4.34 -8.38
N GLU A 26 31.55 5.03 -8.47
CA GLU A 26 30.51 4.99 -7.43
C GLU A 26 29.56 3.80 -7.60
N GLU A 27 29.09 3.25 -6.48
CA GLU A 27 28.09 2.18 -6.47
C GLU A 27 26.77 2.67 -7.07
N MET A 28 26.23 1.90 -8.02
CA MET A 28 24.99 2.26 -8.71
C MET A 28 23.78 1.93 -7.84
N LYS A 29 22.74 2.76 -7.94
CA LYS A 29 21.47 2.53 -7.21
C LYS A 29 20.50 1.72 -8.05
N LEU A 30 19.70 0.90 -7.39
CA LEU A 30 18.61 0.18 -8.02
C LEU A 30 17.50 1.17 -8.42
N TRP A 31 16.94 0.97 -9.60
CA TRP A 31 15.95 1.84 -10.20
C TRP A 31 14.82 1.01 -10.81
N GLU A 32 13.58 1.36 -10.47
CA GLU A 32 12.39 0.72 -10.99
C GLU A 32 12.04 1.28 -12.37
N VAL A 33 11.95 0.39 -13.37
CA VAL A 33 11.49 0.80 -14.70
C VAL A 33 10.01 1.22 -14.61
N PRO A 34 9.64 2.40 -15.13
CA PRO A 34 8.26 2.86 -15.15
C PRO A 34 7.31 1.82 -15.77
N SER A 35 6.16 1.63 -15.13
CA SER A 35 5.14 0.67 -15.58
C SER A 35 4.54 1.02 -16.94
N ILE A 36 4.60 2.29 -17.33
CA ILE A 36 4.17 2.79 -18.62
C ILE A 36 5.42 3.29 -19.36
N PRO A 37 5.92 2.54 -20.36
CA PRO A 37 7.02 3.01 -21.19
C PRO A 37 6.54 4.22 -22.01
N VAL A 38 7.30 5.30 -21.99
CA VAL A 38 7.05 6.51 -22.79
C VAL A 38 7.98 6.49 -23.99
N GLY A 39 7.46 6.60 -25.21
CA GLY A 39 8.24 6.54 -26.45
C GLY A 39 7.70 5.50 -27.43
N ASP A 40 8.57 4.62 -27.92
CA ASP A 40 8.25 3.54 -28.87
C ASP A 40 7.47 2.36 -28.26
N GLY A 41 7.25 2.39 -26.94
CA GLY A 41 6.51 1.37 -26.19
C GLY A 41 7.30 0.09 -25.90
N LEU A 42 8.57 -0.01 -26.32
CA LEU A 42 9.39 -1.21 -26.13
C LEU A 42 10.08 -1.23 -24.75
N GLY A 43 10.40 -0.06 -24.21
CA GLY A 43 11.07 0.07 -22.91
C GLY A 43 12.40 -0.69 -22.87
N TRP A 44 12.79 -1.19 -21.69
CA TRP A 44 14.08 -1.89 -21.48
C TRP A 44 13.95 -3.42 -21.38
N GLY A 45 12.73 -3.97 -21.50
CA GLY A 45 12.49 -5.41 -21.39
C GLY A 45 12.77 -6.04 -20.02
N VAL A 46 13.14 -5.24 -19.01
CA VAL A 46 13.38 -5.67 -17.62
C VAL A 46 12.68 -4.73 -16.63
N PRO A 47 12.28 -5.22 -15.44
CA PRO A 47 11.56 -4.40 -14.46
C PRO A 47 12.45 -3.49 -13.63
N TYR A 48 13.76 -3.76 -13.56
CA TYR A 48 14.72 -2.99 -12.79
C TYR A 48 16.04 -2.82 -13.53
N LEU A 49 16.69 -1.69 -13.29
CA LEU A 49 18.02 -1.36 -13.79
C LEU A 49 18.87 -0.79 -12.66
N PHE A 50 20.18 -0.79 -12.83
CA PHE A 50 21.09 -0.03 -11.97
C PHE A 50 21.47 1.28 -12.66
N LEU A 51 21.42 2.40 -11.93
CA LEU A 51 21.75 3.71 -12.46
C LEU A 51 22.77 4.46 -11.59
N CYS A 52 23.67 5.18 -12.26
CA CYS A 52 24.58 6.11 -11.60
C CYS A 52 23.90 7.47 -11.39
N PHE A 53 23.66 7.81 -10.12
CA PHE A 53 23.02 9.08 -9.72
C PHE A 53 24.00 10.18 -9.31
N ASN A 54 25.31 9.93 -9.45
CA ASN A 54 26.36 10.91 -9.17
C ASN A 54 26.33 12.05 -10.20
N ASN A 55 26.03 13.27 -9.73
CA ASN A 55 26.01 14.47 -10.58
C ASN A 55 27.42 15.02 -10.88
N ASP A 56 28.45 14.51 -10.20
CA ASP A 56 29.86 14.79 -10.47
C ASP A 56 30.51 13.77 -11.40
N CYS A 57 29.78 12.75 -11.84
CA CYS A 57 30.26 11.76 -12.78
C CYS A 57 30.75 12.42 -14.09
N PRO A 58 31.97 12.11 -14.58
CA PRO A 58 32.50 12.71 -15.82
C PRO A 58 31.57 12.53 -17.01
N LEU A 59 30.92 11.36 -17.10
CA LEU A 59 29.91 11.05 -18.11
C LEU A 59 28.73 12.03 -18.03
N TYR A 60 28.16 12.21 -16.84
CA TYR A 60 27.02 13.11 -16.65
C TYR A 60 27.37 14.58 -16.88
N LYS A 61 28.55 15.04 -16.48
CA LYS A 61 28.97 16.43 -16.73
C LYS A 61 29.16 16.70 -18.21
N LYS A 62 29.92 15.84 -18.90
CA LYS A 62 30.18 15.99 -20.34
C LYS A 62 28.92 15.86 -21.18
N GLY A 63 27.96 15.03 -20.76
CA GLY A 63 26.73 14.83 -21.52
C GLY A 63 25.90 16.09 -21.75
N TRP A 64 25.99 17.09 -20.87
CA TRP A 64 25.33 18.39 -21.06
C TRP A 64 25.89 19.16 -22.25
N ASP A 65 27.22 19.15 -22.42
CA ASP A 65 27.89 19.82 -23.53
C ASP A 65 27.71 19.00 -24.81
N ASP A 66 27.91 17.68 -24.75
CA ASP A 66 27.79 16.78 -25.91
C ASP A 66 26.41 16.84 -26.57
N LEU A 67 25.33 16.75 -25.78
CA LEU A 67 23.96 16.78 -26.33
C LEU A 67 23.57 18.18 -26.81
N LYS A 68 24.16 19.22 -26.23
CA LYS A 68 23.95 20.59 -26.68
C LYS A 68 24.68 20.86 -27.99
N GLU A 69 25.92 20.41 -28.14
CA GLU A 69 26.73 20.63 -29.34
C GLU A 69 26.22 19.82 -30.54
N HIS A 70 25.86 18.55 -30.34
CA HIS A 70 25.48 17.67 -31.45
C HIS A 70 23.99 17.69 -31.76
N TYR A 71 23.13 17.99 -30.78
CA TYR A 71 21.67 17.86 -30.93
C TYR A 71 20.89 19.11 -30.49
N ALA A 72 21.56 20.18 -30.05
CA ALA A 72 20.93 21.37 -29.50
C ALA A 72 19.94 21.08 -28.36
N GLN A 73 20.16 20.01 -27.59
CA GLN A 73 19.32 19.61 -26.47
C GLN A 73 19.98 19.95 -25.14
N GLN A 74 19.22 20.57 -24.24
CA GLN A 74 19.64 20.77 -22.85
C GLN A 74 19.30 19.50 -22.05
N ALA A 75 20.12 18.47 -22.21
CA ALA A 75 20.00 17.20 -21.51
C ALA A 75 21.38 16.63 -21.24
N SER A 76 21.46 15.63 -20.38
CA SER A 76 22.65 14.80 -20.18
C SER A 76 22.24 13.33 -20.18
N TYR A 77 23.15 12.42 -19.88
CA TYR A 77 22.90 10.99 -19.77
C TYR A 77 23.43 10.45 -18.44
N ARG A 78 22.71 9.48 -17.86
CA ARG A 78 23.16 8.67 -16.73
C ARG A 78 23.60 7.30 -17.23
N CYS A 79 24.67 6.78 -16.65
CA CYS A 79 25.09 5.40 -16.91
C CYS A 79 24.04 4.44 -16.33
N LEU A 80 23.54 3.53 -17.16
CA LEU A 80 22.63 2.46 -16.78
C LEU A 80 23.33 1.10 -16.94
N CYS A 81 22.97 0.12 -16.12
CA CYS A 81 23.46 -1.25 -16.20
C CYS A 81 22.31 -2.25 -16.02
N TYR A 82 22.28 -3.29 -16.85
CA TYR A 82 21.31 -4.37 -16.72
C TYR A 82 21.72 -5.35 -15.61
N PRO A 83 20.82 -5.72 -14.69
CA PRO A 83 21.10 -6.70 -13.64
C PRO A 83 21.65 -8.02 -14.20
N GLY A 84 22.56 -8.68 -13.48
CA GLY A 84 23.24 -9.89 -13.92
C GLY A 84 24.23 -9.73 -15.09
N THR A 85 24.50 -8.51 -15.57
CA THR A 85 25.42 -8.26 -16.69
C THR A 85 26.41 -7.14 -16.39
N ASN A 86 27.46 -7.03 -17.21
CA ASN A 86 28.35 -5.86 -17.27
C ASN A 86 28.06 -5.01 -18.52
N LYS A 87 26.81 -5.00 -19.00
CA LYS A 87 26.39 -4.18 -20.14
C LYS A 87 25.95 -2.82 -19.64
N PHE A 88 26.70 -1.79 -20.04
CA PHE A 88 26.42 -0.41 -19.68
C PHE A 88 25.87 0.35 -20.89
N GLU A 89 24.78 1.08 -20.69
CA GLU A 89 24.17 1.96 -21.69
C GLU A 89 23.95 3.35 -21.08
N LEU A 90 23.36 4.24 -21.87
CA LEU A 90 23.13 5.64 -21.51
C LEU A 90 21.63 5.92 -21.46
N MET A 91 21.17 6.45 -20.33
CA MET A 91 19.80 6.92 -20.19
C MET A 91 19.78 8.45 -20.20
N PRO A 92 19.15 9.09 -21.20
CA PRO A 92 19.00 10.54 -21.23
C PRO A 92 18.21 11.07 -20.04
N VAL A 93 18.64 12.21 -19.49
CA VAL A 93 18.00 12.93 -18.39
C VAL A 93 17.99 14.43 -18.67
N PHE A 94 16.86 15.08 -18.39
CA PHE A 94 16.67 16.51 -18.67
C PHE A 94 17.02 17.43 -17.48
N SER A 95 17.42 16.85 -16.34
CA SER A 95 17.76 17.60 -15.13
C SER A 95 18.57 16.75 -14.15
N SER A 96 19.12 17.37 -13.11
CA SER A 96 19.80 16.70 -12.00
C SER A 96 18.88 15.76 -11.20
N ILE A 97 17.58 16.02 -11.19
CA ILE A 97 16.56 15.18 -10.57
C ILE A 97 16.02 14.08 -11.50
N GLY A 98 16.37 14.12 -12.80
CA GLY A 98 15.92 13.15 -13.78
C GLY A 98 16.22 11.70 -13.37
N GLY A 99 15.17 10.86 -13.37
CA GLY A 99 15.22 9.45 -12.97
C GLY A 99 15.24 9.20 -11.46
N ARG A 100 15.36 10.23 -10.59
CA ARG A 100 15.46 9.99 -9.14
C ARG A 100 14.16 9.54 -8.48
N GLY A 101 13.01 9.74 -9.13
CA GLY A 101 11.70 9.39 -8.56
C GLY A 101 11.40 7.89 -8.47
N GLN A 102 12.19 7.05 -9.14
CA GLN A 102 12.02 5.58 -9.15
C GLN A 102 13.23 4.87 -8.54
N ILE A 103 14.05 5.60 -7.77
CA ILE A 103 15.13 4.98 -6.99
C ILE A 103 14.50 4.08 -5.93
N ILE A 104 14.95 2.84 -5.88
CA ILE A 104 14.59 1.90 -4.82
C ILE A 104 15.68 2.01 -3.75
N ASP A 105 15.38 2.76 -2.70
CA ASP A 105 16.24 2.84 -1.51
C ASP A 105 15.97 1.65 -0.58
N GLU A 106 17.02 1.16 0.08
CA GLU A 106 16.95 0.02 1.01
C GLU A 106 15.95 0.25 2.14
N GLU A 107 15.82 1.50 2.59
CA GLU A 107 14.84 1.90 3.60
C GLU A 107 13.39 1.67 3.15
N ILE A 108 13.09 1.94 1.87
CA ILE A 108 11.75 1.76 1.31
C ILE A 108 11.41 0.27 1.23
N ILE A 109 12.38 -0.57 0.83
CA ILE A 109 12.20 -2.03 0.81
C ILE A 109 11.94 -2.55 2.22
N ALA A 110 12.76 -2.16 3.19
CA ALA A 110 12.59 -2.58 4.58
C ALA A 110 11.22 -2.18 5.15
N GLN A 111 10.75 -0.95 4.87
CA GLN A 111 9.40 -0.51 5.27
C GLN A 111 8.30 -1.35 4.62
N GLN A 112 8.44 -1.72 3.35
CA GLN A 112 7.48 -2.58 2.66
C GLN A 112 7.46 -3.99 3.26
N GLU A 113 8.61 -4.56 3.61
CA GLU A 113 8.71 -5.88 4.24
C GLU A 113 8.08 -5.88 5.64
N VAL A 114 8.38 -4.87 6.46
CA VAL A 114 7.76 -4.69 7.78
C VAL A 114 6.23 -4.58 7.65
N LEU A 115 5.74 -3.82 6.66
CA LEU A 115 4.32 -3.72 6.38
C LEU A 115 3.72 -5.06 5.91
N LYS A 116 4.41 -5.81 5.04
CA LYS A 116 3.95 -7.13 4.60
C LYS A 116 3.88 -8.11 5.78
N GLU A 117 4.86 -8.08 6.66
CA GLU A 117 4.90 -8.93 7.85
C GLU A 117 3.81 -8.55 8.86
N SER A 118 3.59 -7.26 9.10
CA SER A 118 2.52 -6.79 9.99
C SER A 118 1.13 -7.16 9.45
N ILE A 119 0.92 -7.08 8.14
CA ILE A 119 -0.30 -7.56 7.49
C ILE A 119 -0.49 -9.07 7.74
N LYS A 120 0.55 -9.89 7.51
CA LYS A 120 0.48 -11.36 7.74
C LYS A 120 0.14 -11.68 9.19
N LYS A 121 0.80 -11.01 10.14
CA LYS A 121 0.53 -11.15 11.58
C LYS A 121 -0.90 -10.77 11.92
N GLY A 122 -1.39 -9.64 11.41
CA GLY A 122 -2.76 -9.18 11.62
C GLY A 122 -3.81 -10.17 11.07
N PHE A 123 -3.63 -10.69 9.87
CA PHE A 123 -4.53 -11.71 9.31
C PHE A 123 -4.48 -13.03 10.08
N SER A 124 -3.30 -13.46 10.55
CA SER A 124 -3.17 -14.65 11.39
C SER A 124 -3.91 -14.48 12.70
N LEU A 125 -3.78 -13.32 13.35
CA LEU A 125 -4.47 -13.00 14.59
C LEU A 125 -5.99 -12.99 14.39
N LEU A 126 -6.47 -12.34 13.33
CA LEU A 126 -7.90 -12.35 12.98
C LEU A 126 -8.43 -13.77 12.77
N ALA A 127 -7.69 -14.63 12.08
CA ALA A 127 -8.08 -16.02 11.90
C ALA A 127 -8.23 -16.77 13.24
N THR A 128 -7.28 -16.58 14.17
CA THR A 128 -7.38 -17.13 15.54
C THR A 128 -8.62 -16.60 16.26
N CYS A 129 -8.86 -15.29 16.25
CA CYS A 129 -10.05 -14.69 16.87
C CYS A 129 -11.36 -15.23 16.29
N TYR A 130 -11.40 -15.58 15.00
CA TYR A 130 -12.60 -16.18 14.39
C TYR A 130 -12.91 -17.58 14.92
N VAL A 131 -11.87 -18.38 15.16
CA VAL A 131 -11.99 -19.74 15.71
C VAL A 131 -12.41 -19.68 17.18
N GLU A 132 -11.77 -18.80 17.95
CA GLU A 132 -12.01 -18.63 19.38
C GLU A 132 -13.28 -17.82 19.70
N LYS A 133 -13.91 -17.22 18.69
CA LYS A 133 -15.07 -16.32 18.82
C LYS A 133 -14.78 -15.07 19.66
N ASP A 134 -13.52 -14.65 19.74
CA ASP A 134 -13.10 -13.43 20.42
C ASP A 134 -13.40 -12.20 19.53
N TRP A 135 -14.63 -11.71 19.59
CA TRP A 135 -15.01 -10.49 18.88
C TRP A 135 -14.40 -9.22 19.50
N VAL A 136 -14.02 -9.24 20.78
CA VAL A 136 -13.47 -8.08 21.49
C VAL A 136 -12.11 -7.71 20.92
N THR A 137 -11.25 -8.71 20.68
CA THR A 137 -9.95 -8.47 20.02
C THR A 137 -10.14 -7.99 18.58
N VAL A 138 -11.13 -8.49 17.85
CA VAL A 138 -11.42 -8.01 16.47
C VAL A 138 -11.84 -6.55 16.48
N VAL A 139 -12.67 -6.12 17.43
CA VAL A 139 -13.04 -4.71 17.61
C VAL A 139 -11.81 -3.86 17.96
N ARG A 140 -10.93 -4.34 18.83
CA ARG A 140 -9.66 -3.65 19.14
C ARG A 140 -8.81 -3.42 17.90
N ILE A 141 -8.63 -4.45 17.07
CA ILE A 141 -7.88 -4.37 15.80
C ILE A 141 -8.55 -3.39 14.83
N LEU A 142 -9.88 -3.39 14.73
CA LEU A 142 -10.61 -2.46 13.87
C LEU A 142 -10.38 -1.00 14.29
N LEU A 143 -10.40 -0.71 15.59
CA LEU A 143 -10.29 0.64 16.14
C LEU A 143 -8.84 1.16 16.20
N ASP A 144 -7.85 0.28 16.15
CA ASP A 144 -6.44 0.66 16.14
C ASP A 144 -6.04 1.32 14.81
N ALA A 145 -5.54 2.56 14.87
CA ALA A 145 -5.12 3.31 13.70
C ALA A 145 -3.72 2.93 13.19
N THR A 146 -2.93 2.24 14.02
CA THR A 146 -1.58 1.76 13.67
C THR A 146 -1.62 0.47 12.85
N GLU A 147 -2.74 -0.25 12.90
CA GLU A 147 -2.94 -1.47 12.13
C GLU A 147 -3.11 -1.20 10.62
N PRO A 148 -2.59 -2.08 9.75
CA PRO A 148 -2.71 -1.90 8.31
C PRO A 148 -4.17 -1.83 7.85
N SER A 149 -4.48 -0.90 6.93
CA SER A 149 -5.84 -0.69 6.42
C SER A 149 -6.54 -1.95 5.92
N ARG A 150 -5.79 -2.90 5.32
CA ARG A 150 -6.33 -4.18 4.85
C ARG A 150 -6.79 -5.09 6.00
N VAL A 151 -6.02 -5.12 7.10
CA VAL A 151 -6.35 -5.90 8.30
C VAL A 151 -7.60 -5.31 8.95
N ARG A 152 -7.67 -3.99 9.09
CA ARG A 152 -8.84 -3.28 9.63
C ARG A 152 -10.11 -3.51 8.79
N LEU A 153 -10.00 -3.47 7.47
CA LEU A 153 -11.12 -3.79 6.57
C LEU A 153 -11.62 -5.22 6.80
N LYS A 154 -10.71 -6.19 6.96
CA LYS A 154 -11.11 -7.56 7.24
C LYS A 154 -11.75 -7.71 8.61
N ALA A 155 -11.22 -7.02 9.62
CA ALA A 155 -11.80 -6.98 10.95
C ALA A 155 -13.25 -6.46 10.91
N ALA A 156 -13.52 -5.39 10.15
CA ALA A 156 -14.87 -4.86 9.96
C ALA A 156 -15.83 -5.90 9.37
N GLU A 157 -15.41 -6.64 8.33
CA GLU A 157 -16.23 -7.71 7.76
C GLU A 157 -16.56 -8.81 8.79
N MET A 158 -15.54 -9.23 9.56
CA MET A 158 -15.65 -10.32 10.54
C MET A 158 -16.56 -9.98 11.72
N ILE A 159 -16.56 -8.72 12.15
CA ILE A 159 -17.41 -8.23 13.24
C ILE A 159 -18.89 -8.45 12.92
N GLY A 160 -19.32 -8.29 11.67
CA GLY A 160 -20.72 -8.53 11.30
C GLY A 160 -21.18 -9.97 11.59
N ASP A 161 -20.27 -10.94 11.47
CA ASP A 161 -20.54 -12.37 11.68
C ASP A 161 -20.32 -12.84 13.12
N LEU A 162 -19.37 -12.23 13.83
CA LEU A 162 -18.94 -12.68 15.16
C LEU A 162 -19.53 -11.85 16.29
N ALA A 163 -19.59 -10.53 16.12
CA ALA A 163 -19.79 -9.63 17.24
C ALA A 163 -21.21 -9.65 17.80
N GLU A 164 -21.30 -9.26 19.06
CA GLU A 164 -22.53 -9.12 19.83
C GLU A 164 -23.02 -7.67 19.84
N LEU A 165 -24.17 -7.42 20.46
CA LEU A 165 -24.79 -6.08 20.52
C LEU A 165 -23.88 -5.03 21.18
N GLU A 166 -23.05 -5.44 22.12
CA GLU A 166 -22.10 -4.57 22.84
C GLU A 166 -21.03 -3.96 21.92
N ALA A 167 -20.75 -4.58 20.77
CA ALA A 167 -19.79 -4.05 19.81
C ALA A 167 -20.34 -2.86 19.00
N VAL A 168 -21.65 -2.69 18.93
CA VAL A 168 -22.27 -1.66 18.08
C VAL A 168 -21.86 -0.26 18.51
N GLU A 169 -21.98 0.04 19.81
CA GLU A 169 -21.72 1.38 20.32
C GLU A 169 -20.25 1.84 20.18
N PRO A 170 -19.22 1.03 20.53
CA PRO A 170 -17.82 1.37 20.31
C PRO A 170 -17.48 1.66 18.84
N ILE A 171 -18.07 0.88 17.93
CA ILE A 171 -17.78 0.99 16.50
C ILE A 171 -18.51 2.19 15.89
N ARG A 172 -19.76 2.44 16.29
CA ARG A 172 -20.59 3.51 15.76
C ARG A 172 -20.07 4.90 16.16
N ASN A 173 -19.54 5.02 17.37
CA ASN A 173 -19.01 6.27 17.91
C ASN A 173 -17.59 6.60 17.41
N TYR A 174 -16.94 5.66 16.72
CA TYR A 174 -15.60 5.86 16.17
C TYR A 174 -15.65 6.44 14.75
N LYS A 175 -14.82 7.46 14.50
CA LYS A 175 -14.70 8.07 13.17
C LYS A 175 -13.59 7.41 12.37
N PHE A 176 -13.96 6.60 11.38
CA PHE A 176 -13.00 6.00 10.47
C PHE A 176 -12.61 6.99 9.37
N GLY A 177 -11.32 7.33 9.26
CA GLY A 177 -10.83 8.28 8.25
C GLY A 177 -10.94 7.79 6.79
N ASN A 178 -11.27 6.51 6.57
CA ASN A 178 -11.40 5.90 5.25
C ASN A 178 -12.87 5.58 4.94
N LYS A 179 -13.39 6.13 3.84
CA LYS A 179 -14.77 5.92 3.39
C LYS A 179 -15.11 4.44 3.16
N ILE A 180 -14.20 3.67 2.56
CA ILE A 180 -14.39 2.23 2.30
C ILE A 180 -14.51 1.46 3.62
N LEU A 181 -13.70 1.84 4.62
CA LEU A 181 -13.75 1.23 5.94
C LEU A 181 -15.05 1.58 6.66
N GLN A 182 -15.47 2.84 6.61
CA GLN A 182 -16.75 3.29 7.17
C GLN A 182 -17.94 2.53 6.56
N GLU A 183 -17.98 2.39 5.23
CA GLU A 183 -19.03 1.64 4.54
C GLU A 183 -19.05 0.15 4.94
N SER A 184 -17.87 -0.45 5.14
CA SER A 184 -17.76 -1.84 5.63
C SER A 184 -18.29 -1.98 7.06
N VAL A 185 -17.93 -1.03 7.93
CA VAL A 185 -18.41 -0.95 9.31
C VAL A 185 -19.93 -0.78 9.38
N ASP A 186 -20.50 0.11 8.57
CA ASP A 186 -21.95 0.32 8.55
C ASP A 186 -22.70 -0.94 8.09
N LYS A 187 -22.13 -1.71 7.15
CA LYS A 187 -22.64 -3.03 6.76
C LYS A 187 -22.56 -4.03 7.91
N ALA A 188 -21.45 -4.05 8.65
CA ALA A 188 -21.27 -4.92 9.80
C ALA A 188 -22.30 -4.64 10.90
N VAL A 189 -22.54 -3.37 11.25
CA VAL A 189 -23.55 -2.95 12.23
C VAL A 189 -24.95 -3.39 11.80
N LYS A 190 -25.32 -3.20 10.53
CA LYS A 190 -26.60 -3.71 9.99
C LYS A 190 -26.74 -5.22 10.16
N LYS A 191 -25.68 -5.97 9.85
CA LYS A 191 -25.65 -7.44 9.98
C LYS A 191 -25.81 -7.90 11.43
N ILE A 192 -25.20 -7.20 12.40
CA ILE A 192 -25.40 -7.46 13.83
C ILE A 192 -26.87 -7.24 14.20
N HIS A 193 -27.44 -6.09 13.82
CA HIS A 193 -28.85 -5.80 14.10
C HIS A 193 -29.82 -6.83 13.51
N GLU A 194 -29.56 -7.30 12.29
CA GLU A 194 -30.33 -8.36 11.65
C GLU A 194 -30.26 -9.68 12.43
N ARG A 195 -29.06 -10.10 12.86
CA ARG A 195 -28.86 -11.34 13.65
C ARG A 195 -29.61 -11.32 14.98
N TYR A 196 -29.65 -10.17 15.66
CA TYR A 196 -30.28 -10.03 16.97
C TYR A 196 -31.73 -9.49 16.89
N PHE A 197 -32.29 -9.29 15.70
CA PHE A 197 -33.62 -8.71 15.49
C PHE A 197 -33.80 -7.34 16.19
N THR A 198 -32.74 -6.53 16.20
CA THR A 198 -32.70 -5.18 16.78
C THR A 198 -32.56 -4.12 15.70
N ARG A 199 -32.62 -2.84 16.09
CA ARG A 199 -32.31 -1.66 15.29
C ARG A 199 -31.98 -0.49 16.21
N GLU A 200 -31.31 0.54 15.71
CA GLU A 200 -31.09 1.79 16.42
C GLU A 200 -32.38 2.64 16.44
N CYS A 201 -32.68 3.28 17.58
CA CYS A 201 -33.78 4.24 17.69
C CYS A 201 -33.45 5.52 16.91
N PRO A 202 -34.30 6.01 15.99
CA PRO A 202 -34.00 7.19 15.16
C PRO A 202 -33.87 8.49 15.95
N PHE A 203 -34.33 8.52 17.21
CA PHE A 203 -34.32 9.72 18.05
C PHE A 203 -33.21 9.76 19.09
N CYS A 204 -32.78 8.61 19.60
CA CYS A 204 -31.81 8.53 20.70
C CYS A 204 -30.67 7.53 20.45
N ALA A 205 -30.61 6.93 19.26
CA ALA A 205 -29.62 5.92 18.84
C ALA A 205 -29.58 4.62 19.67
N GLU A 206 -30.31 4.53 20.77
CA GLU A 206 -30.40 3.33 21.60
C GLU A 206 -30.88 2.08 20.84
N ILE A 207 -30.33 0.93 21.18
CA ILE A 207 -30.66 -0.35 20.56
C ILE A 207 -32.04 -0.81 21.04
N ILE A 208 -33.01 -0.89 20.12
CA ILE A 208 -34.37 -1.35 20.36
C ILE A 208 -34.70 -2.59 19.54
N LYS A 209 -35.72 -3.36 19.96
CA LYS A 209 -36.22 -4.49 19.17
C LYS A 209 -36.81 -3.97 17.85
N LYS A 210 -36.62 -4.69 16.75
CA LYS A 210 -37.14 -4.30 15.42
C LYS A 210 -38.66 -4.09 15.40
N ARG A 211 -39.40 -4.87 16.20
CA ARG A 211 -40.86 -4.78 16.37
C ARG A 211 -41.33 -3.74 17.38
N ALA A 212 -40.43 -3.00 18.03
CA ALA A 212 -40.81 -2.01 19.02
C ALA A 212 -41.60 -0.88 18.35
N LYS A 213 -42.77 -0.56 18.92
CA LYS A 213 -43.60 0.58 18.52
C LYS A 213 -43.27 1.84 19.29
N ILE A 214 -42.83 1.69 20.54
CA ILE A 214 -42.42 2.79 21.42
C ILE A 214 -41.01 2.48 21.94
N CYS A 215 -40.12 3.47 21.89
CA CYS A 215 -38.78 3.34 22.46
C CYS A 215 -38.87 3.40 24.00
N LYS A 216 -38.27 2.41 24.69
CA LYS A 216 -38.25 2.38 26.16
C LYS A 216 -37.35 3.43 26.80
N HIS A 217 -36.42 4.01 26.03
CA HIS A 217 -35.43 4.96 26.52
C HIS A 217 -35.93 6.40 26.40
N CYS A 218 -36.42 6.80 25.21
CA CYS A 218 -36.89 8.17 24.97
C CYS A 218 -38.41 8.33 24.97
N GLY A 219 -39.19 7.25 25.08
CA GLY A 219 -40.66 7.28 25.12
C GLY A 219 -41.35 7.65 23.79
N LYS A 220 -40.60 7.94 22.73
CA LYS A 220 -41.15 8.31 21.42
C LYS A 220 -41.68 7.10 20.65
N GLU A 221 -42.70 7.33 19.84
CA GLU A 221 -43.22 6.35 18.89
C GLU A 221 -42.23 6.15 17.74
N VAL A 222 -41.87 4.89 17.50
CA VAL A 222 -40.89 4.44 16.50
C VAL A 222 -41.53 3.50 15.47
N ALA A 223 -42.85 3.32 15.52
CA ALA A 223 -43.59 2.51 14.55
C ALA A 223 -43.57 3.19 13.17
N GLY A 224 -43.16 2.44 12.12
CA GLY A 224 -43.19 2.93 10.73
C GLY A 224 -42.00 3.80 10.29
N GLN A 225 -41.00 4.02 11.15
CA GLN A 225 -39.70 4.59 10.79
C GLN A 225 -38.63 3.52 10.67
#